data_AF-A0A949MIR9-F1
#
_entry.id   AF-A0A949MIR9-F1
#
_cell.length_a   1.000
_cell.length_b   1.000
_cell.length_c   1.000
_cell.angle_alpha   90.00
_cell.angle_beta   90.00
_cell.angle_gamma   90.00
#
_symmetry.space_group_name_H-M   'P 1'
#
loop_
_entity.id
_entity.type
_entity.pdbx_description
1 polymer ?
#
loop_
_entity_poly.entity_id
_entity_poly.type
_entity_poly.pdbx_seq_one_letter_code
_entity_poly.pdbx_strand_id
1 'polypeptide(L)'
;RDLHFAPQGGESLHGFAQRVSEALHALLRQHAGQRVVVVTHGGVLDVIYRLATATPLSAPRDWPLPNAALNLLRHGARGWQVVQWGHTAHLDGVAVRSHAQDA
;
A
#
# COMPACT_ATOMS: atom_id res chain seq x y z
N ARG A 1 15.68 10.28 -7.05
CA ARG A 1 15.54 8.80 -6.96
C ARG A 1 15.46 8.27 -8.37
N ASP A 2 16.35 7.35 -8.77
CA ASP A 2 16.18 6.61 -10.02
C ASP A 2 15.10 5.53 -9.82
N LEU A 3 14.06 5.55 -10.66
CA LEU A 3 12.92 4.62 -10.58
C LEU A 3 13.24 3.26 -11.21
N HIS A 4 14.25 3.21 -12.08
CA HIS A 4 14.62 2.04 -12.87
C HIS A 4 15.85 1.33 -12.33
N PHE A 5 16.62 1.96 -11.43
CA PHE A 5 17.68 1.29 -10.69
C PHE A 5 17.12 0.06 -9.96
N ALA A 6 17.75 -1.09 -10.19
CA ALA A 6 17.52 -2.33 -9.47
C ALA A 6 18.84 -2.78 -8.83
N PRO A 7 18.87 -3.05 -7.51
CA PRO A 7 20.03 -3.69 -6.89
C PRO A 7 20.19 -5.12 -7.44
N GLN A 8 21.40 -5.67 -7.33
CA GLN A 8 21.67 -7.04 -7.79
C GLN A 8 20.74 -8.05 -7.10
N GLY A 9 19.97 -8.81 -7.89
CA GLY A 9 19.00 -9.79 -7.39
C GLY A 9 17.70 -9.19 -6.83
N GLY A 10 17.55 -7.86 -6.85
CA GLY A 10 16.33 -7.17 -6.45
C GLY A 10 15.51 -6.68 -7.66
N GLU A 11 14.53 -5.84 -7.37
CA GLU A 11 13.67 -5.20 -8.37
C GLU A 11 13.82 -3.67 -8.32
N SER A 12 13.50 -3.01 -9.43
CA SER A 12 13.40 -1.55 -9.47
C SER A 12 12.09 -1.08 -8.87
N LEU A 13 12.00 0.19 -8.47
CA LEU A 13 10.74 0.75 -7.98
C LEU A 13 9.64 0.70 -9.06
N HIS A 14 10.02 0.93 -10.32
CA HIS A 14 9.09 0.83 -11.44
C HIS A 14 8.54 -0.60 -11.59
N GLY A 15 9.43 -1.62 -11.61
CA GLY A 15 9.01 -3.02 -11.72
C GLY A 15 8.15 -3.46 -10.54
N PHE A 16 8.52 -3.04 -9.32
CA PHE A 16 7.71 -3.26 -8.13
C PHE A 16 6.30 -2.67 -8.26
N ALA A 17 6.19 -1.42 -8.71
CA ALA A 17 4.91 -0.75 -8.86
C ALA A 17 4.01 -1.38 -9.95
N GLN A 18 4.62 -1.84 -11.04
CA GLN A 18 3.91 -2.60 -12.09
C GLN A 18 3.33 -3.90 -11.52
N ARG A 19 4.16 -4.69 -10.82
CA ARG A 19 3.73 -5.95 -10.20
C ARG A 19 2.59 -5.76 -9.20
N VAL A 20 2.62 -4.70 -8.39
CA VAL A 20 1.52 -4.35 -7.48
C VAL A 20 0.25 -3.98 -8.26
N SER A 21 0.36 -3.17 -9.31
CA SER A 21 -0.78 -2.75 -10.13
C SER A 21 -1.45 -3.93 -10.85
N GLU A 22 -0.65 -4.86 -11.37
CA GLU A 22 -1.14 -6.10 -11.98
C GLU A 22 -1.88 -6.98 -10.99
N ALA A 23 -1.36 -7.13 -9.77
CA ALA A 23 -2.02 -7.87 -8.71
C ALA A 23 -3.37 -7.25 -8.32
N LEU A 24 -3.45 -5.92 -8.20
CA LEU A 24 -4.72 -5.23 -7.96
C LEU A 24 -5.73 -5.44 -9.09
N HIS A 25 -5.30 -5.35 -10.35
CA HIS A 25 -6.17 -5.63 -11.49
C HIS A 25 -6.66 -7.08 -11.51
N ALA A 26 -5.82 -8.04 -11.12
CA ALA A 26 -6.23 -9.43 -10.97
C ALA A 26 -7.32 -9.58 -9.89
N LEU A 27 -7.14 -8.95 -8.72
CA LEU A 27 -8.13 -8.95 -7.65
C LEU A 27 -9.47 -8.35 -8.09
N LEU A 28 -9.44 -7.23 -8.83
CA LEU A 28 -10.65 -6.60 -9.37
C LEU A 28 -11.42 -7.54 -10.32
N ARG A 29 -10.70 -8.29 -11.16
CA ARG A 29 -11.33 -9.26 -12.08
C ARG A 29 -11.91 -10.45 -11.33
N GLN A 30 -11.17 -11.01 -10.36
CA GLN A 30 -11.57 -12.21 -9.63
C GLN A 30 -12.70 -11.97 -8.63
N HIS A 31 -12.79 -10.76 -8.06
CA HIS A 31 -13.71 -10.42 -6.99
C HIS A 31 -14.62 -9.24 -7.36
N ALA A 32 -15.05 -9.16 -8.62
CA ALA A 32 -15.92 -8.10 -9.11
C ALA A 32 -17.21 -8.02 -8.27
N GLY A 33 -17.54 -6.81 -7.80
CA GLY A 33 -18.72 -6.55 -6.96
C GLY A 33 -18.61 -7.01 -5.51
N GLN A 34 -17.49 -7.60 -5.11
CA GLN A 34 -17.27 -8.09 -3.74
C GLN A 34 -16.42 -7.11 -2.91
N ARG A 35 -16.45 -7.29 -1.59
CA ARG A 35 -15.53 -6.67 -0.65
C ARG A 35 -14.50 -7.71 -0.22
N VAL A 36 -13.23 -7.43 -0.45
CA VAL A 36 -12.11 -8.31 -0.06
C VAL A 36 -11.21 -7.62 0.94
N VAL A 37 -10.50 -8.42 1.75
CA VAL A 37 -9.42 -7.96 2.63
C VAL A 37 -8.10 -8.40 2.02
N VAL A 38 -7.14 -7.48 1.94
CA VAL A 38 -5.78 -7.76 1.48
C VAL A 38 -4.82 -7.43 2.62
N VAL A 39 -4.01 -8.41 3.02
CA VAL A 39 -2.93 -8.21 3.99
C VAL A 39 -1.63 -8.09 3.21
N THR A 40 -0.87 -7.02 3.45
CA THR A 40 0.36 -6.73 2.70
C THR A 40 1.30 -5.83 3.49
N HIS A 41 2.39 -5.39 2.85
CA HIS A 41 3.47 -4.61 3.45
C HIS A 41 3.41 -3.12 3.06
N GLY A 42 4.14 -2.28 3.81
CA GLY A 42 4.17 -0.83 3.60
C GLY A 42 4.55 -0.40 2.19
N GLY A 43 5.48 -1.10 1.52
CA GLY A 43 5.85 -0.79 0.13
C GLY A 43 4.68 -0.96 -0.85
N VAL A 44 3.90 -2.03 -0.69
CA VAL A 44 2.72 -2.27 -1.54
C VAL A 44 1.65 -1.22 -1.27
N LEU A 45 1.44 -0.87 0.00
CA LEU A 45 0.51 0.20 0.39
C LEU A 45 0.94 1.57 -0.16
N ASP A 46 2.23 1.90 -0.20
CA ASP A 46 2.74 3.14 -0.83
C ASP A 46 2.34 3.21 -2.31
N VAL A 47 2.53 2.12 -3.06
CA VAL A 47 2.12 2.05 -4.48
C VAL A 47 0.60 2.17 -4.62
N ILE A 48 -0.18 1.46 -3.79
CA ILE A 48 -1.65 1.52 -3.81
C ILE A 48 -2.14 2.95 -3.56
N TYR A 49 -1.58 3.64 -2.55
CA TYR A 49 -1.96 5.02 -2.23
C TYR A 49 -1.69 5.95 -3.42
N ARG A 50 -0.49 5.85 -4.01
CA ARG A 50 -0.09 6.63 -5.18
C ARG A 50 -1.03 6.42 -6.35
N LEU A 51 -1.36 5.16 -6.64
CA LEU A 51 -2.29 4.80 -7.70
C LEU A 51 -3.70 5.36 -7.45
N ALA A 52 -4.19 5.32 -6.20
CA ALA A 52 -5.51 5.86 -5.83
C ALA A 52 -5.58 7.39 -5.77
N THR A 53 -4.43 8.08 -5.70
CA THR A 53 -4.34 9.54 -5.60
C THR A 53 -3.70 10.19 -6.83
N ALA A 54 -3.36 9.40 -7.85
CA ALA A 54 -2.57 9.82 -9.01
C ALA A 54 -1.23 10.50 -8.64
N THR A 55 -0.64 10.11 -7.50
CA THR A 55 0.65 10.65 -7.04
C THR A 55 1.81 9.96 -7.77
N PRO A 56 2.77 10.70 -8.38
CA PRO A 56 3.90 10.10 -9.09
C PRO A 56 4.78 9.24 -8.18
N LEU A 57 5.38 8.15 -8.69
CA LEU A 57 6.35 7.32 -7.94
C LEU A 57 7.61 8.08 -7.50
N SER A 58 7.94 9.17 -8.18
CA SER A 58 9.08 10.04 -7.87
C SER A 58 8.81 11.01 -6.71
N ALA A 59 7.54 11.27 -6.38
CA ALA A 59 7.17 12.21 -5.34
C ALA A 59 7.54 11.66 -3.94
N PRO A 60 7.97 12.51 -2.99
CA PRO A 60 8.16 12.09 -1.60
C PRO A 60 6.85 11.53 -1.02
N ARG A 61 6.95 10.61 -0.07
CA ARG A 61 5.79 10.07 0.66
C ARG A 61 5.44 11.02 1.81
N ASP A 62 4.20 11.48 1.86
CA ASP A 62 3.67 12.36 2.92
C ASP A 62 2.48 11.74 3.71
N TRP A 63 2.12 10.48 3.43
CA TRP A 63 1.10 9.73 4.19
C TRP A 63 1.70 8.76 5.22
N PRO A 64 0.98 8.50 6.34
CA PRO A 64 1.40 7.51 7.33
C PRO A 64 1.19 6.07 6.83
N LEU A 65 2.00 5.14 7.34
CA LEU A 65 1.90 3.69 7.13
C LEU A 65 2.15 2.95 8.44
N PRO A 66 1.26 3.07 9.45
CA PRO A 66 1.42 2.38 10.71
C PRO A 66 1.25 0.87 10.52
N ASN A 67 1.94 0.07 11.34
CA ASN A 67 1.70 -1.37 11.40
C ASN A 67 0.26 -1.65 11.84
N ALA A 68 -0.32 -2.71 11.27
CA ALA A 68 -1.70 -3.13 11.50
C ALA A 68 -2.77 -2.05 11.19
N ALA A 69 -2.43 -0.95 10.53
CA ALA A 69 -3.42 0.05 10.14
C ALA A 69 -4.38 -0.48 9.08
N LEU A 70 -5.66 -0.11 9.22
CA LEU A 70 -6.70 -0.40 8.23
C LEU A 70 -6.72 0.69 7.16
N ASN A 71 -6.67 0.27 5.90
CA ASN A 71 -6.79 1.14 4.72
C ASN A 71 -7.99 0.70 3.90
N LEU A 72 -8.94 1.60 3.65
CA LEU A 72 -10.14 1.34 2.87
C LEU A 72 -10.06 2.05 1.53
N LEU A 73 -10.06 1.26 0.47
CA LEU A 73 -10.08 1.73 -0.90
C LEU A 73 -11.39 1.31 -1.58
N ARG A 74 -11.81 2.11 -2.56
CA ARG A 74 -12.93 1.81 -3.43
C ARG A 74 -12.48 1.93 -4.88
N HIS A 75 -12.86 0.96 -5.71
CA HIS A 75 -12.68 1.02 -7.16
C HIS A 75 -14.05 1.15 -7.83
N GLY A 76 -14.19 2.09 -8.76
CA GLY A 76 -15.42 2.33 -9.51
C GLY A 76 -15.15 3.00 -10.86
N ALA A 77 -16.16 3.64 -11.45
CA ALA A 77 -16.06 4.25 -12.78
C ALA A 77 -14.93 5.30 -12.91
N ARG A 78 -14.54 5.95 -11.80
CA ARG A 78 -13.45 6.93 -11.75
C ARG A 78 -12.10 6.33 -11.36
N GLY A 79 -11.98 5.00 -11.38
CA GLY A 79 -10.82 4.29 -10.90
C GLY A 79 -10.80 4.16 -9.37
N TRP A 80 -9.59 4.07 -8.83
CA TRP A 80 -9.34 3.89 -7.40
C TRP A 80 -9.54 5.18 -6.61
N GLN A 81 -10.05 5.04 -5.40
CA GLN A 81 -10.29 6.14 -4.47
C GLN A 81 -9.92 5.69 -3.05
N VAL A 82 -9.21 6.55 -2.32
CA VAL A 82 -9.01 6.38 -0.88
C VAL A 82 -10.28 6.79 -0.15
N VAL A 83 -10.87 5.88 0.61
CA VAL A 83 -12.02 6.17 1.48
C VAL A 83 -11.54 6.45 2.90
N GLN A 84 -10.59 5.66 3.38
CA GLN A 84 -9.95 5.83 4.68
C GLN A 84 -8.51 5.32 4.60
N TRP A 85 -7.59 5.97 5.31
CA TRP A 85 -6.18 5.61 5.31
C TRP A 85 -5.59 5.63 6.70
N GLY A 86 -4.67 4.71 7.00
CA GLY A 86 -3.89 4.69 8.22
C GLY A 86 -4.70 4.55 9.50
N HIS A 87 -5.88 3.91 9.46
CA HIS A 87 -6.79 3.89 10.61
C HIS A 87 -6.36 2.86 11.66
N THR A 88 -6.01 3.35 12.85
CA THR A 88 -5.47 2.55 13.95
C THR A 88 -6.34 2.56 15.20
N ALA A 89 -7.56 3.10 15.18
CA ALA A 89 -8.38 3.20 16.40
C ALA A 89 -8.64 1.84 17.10
N HIS A 90 -8.61 0.73 16.34
CA HIS A 90 -8.73 -0.63 16.89
C HIS A 90 -7.49 -1.07 17.70
N LEU A 91 -6.39 -0.33 17.62
CA LEU A 91 -5.17 -0.54 18.39
C LEU A 91 -5.15 0.34 19.65
N ASP A 92 -6.11 1.25 19.82
CA ASP A 92 -6.19 2.08 21.02
C ASP A 92 -6.40 1.16 22.24
N GLY A 93 -5.52 1.29 23.24
CA GLY A 93 -5.51 0.41 24.42
C GLY A 93 -4.79 -0.93 24.23
N VAL A 94 -4.26 -1.23 23.04
CA VAL A 94 -3.39 -2.39 22.80
C VAL A 94 -1.94 -1.98 23.06
N ALA A 95 -1.32 -2.54 24.10
CA ALA A 95 0.09 -2.29 24.39
C ALA A 95 0.97 -2.87 23.28
N VAL A 96 1.53 -2.02 22.43
CA VAL A 96 2.56 -2.42 21.45
C VAL A 96 3.87 -2.58 22.20
N ARG A 97 4.37 -3.83 22.31
CA ARG A 97 5.73 -4.08 22.81
C ARG A 97 6.73 -3.69 21.71
N SER A 98 7.39 -2.55 21.86
CA SER A 98 8.55 -2.23 21.01
C SER A 98 9.72 -3.15 21.37
N HIS A 99 10.26 -3.88 20.40
CA HIS A 99 11.57 -4.52 20.51
C HIS A 99 12.66 -3.46 20.35
N ALA A 100 12.79 -2.59 21.33
CA ALA A 100 13.95 -1.73 21.46
C ALA A 100 14.55 -2.00 22.84
N GLN A 101 15.82 -2.45 22.82
CA GLN A 101 16.73 -2.75 23.94
C GLN A 101 16.85 -4.23 24.33
N ASP A 102 17.55 -4.99 23.50
CA ASP A 102 18.52 -6.01 23.93
C ASP A 102 19.71 -5.88 22.97
N ALA A 103 20.64 -4.99 23.31
CA ALA A 103 21.97 -4.87 22.73
C ALA A 103 22.97 -4.84 23.89
#